data_AF-A0A662Q1I8-F1
#
_entry.id   AF-A0A662Q1I8-F1
#
_cell.length_a   1.000
_cell.length_b   1.000
_cell.length_c   1.000
_cell.angle_alpha   90.00
_cell.angle_beta   90.00
_cell.angle_gamma   90.00
#
_symmetry.space_group_name_H-M   'P 1'
#
loop_
_entity.id
_entity.type
_entity.pdbx_description
1 polymer ?
#
loop_
_entity_poly.entity_id
_entity_poly.type
_entity_poly.pdbx_seq_one_letter_code
_entity_poly.pdbx_strand_id
1 'polypeptide(L)'
;RLFLKIEEELMRKSGKPALKIVGIDMVAHYFGEEGAVTLGNLEVSREKYVGGLNIWLGKPIYPGVVKKAVPLSSIHLKLTRRHGCLLLYGMKPRTPLYAVEMDVSNGYPLPRLTPMI
;
A
#
# COMPACT_ATOMS: atom_id res chain seq x y z
N ARG A 1 4.82 -18.96 -7.53
CA ARG A 1 3.70 -19.92 -7.76
C ARG A 1 2.91 -20.24 -6.49
N LEU A 2 3.52 -20.40 -5.31
CA LEU A 2 2.79 -20.68 -4.07
C LEU A 2 1.75 -19.60 -3.71
N PHE A 3 2.12 -18.32 -3.81
CA PHE A 3 1.25 -17.20 -3.49
C PHE A 3 -0.09 -17.22 -4.25
N LEU A 4 -0.06 -17.45 -5.57
CA LEU A 4 -1.27 -17.50 -6.40
C LEU A 4 -2.21 -18.65 -6.00
N LYS A 5 -1.66 -19.80 -5.62
CA LYS A 5 -2.45 -20.94 -5.14
C LYS A 5 -3.15 -20.63 -3.83
N ILE A 6 -2.46 -19.97 -2.89
CA ILE A 6 -3.03 -19.55 -1.61
C ILE A 6 -4.15 -18.53 -1.84
N GLU A 7 -3.93 -17.56 -2.73
CA GLU A 7 -4.94 -16.56 -3.09
C GLU A 7 -6.19 -17.22 -3.70
N GLU A 8 -6.01 -18.12 -4.66
CA GLU A 8 -7.12 -18.86 -5.30
C GLU A 8 -7.89 -19.71 -4.29
N GLU A 9 -7.20 -20.38 -3.38
CA GLU A 9 -7.85 -21.15 -2.32
C GLU A 9 -8.64 -20.26 -1.35
N LEU A 10 -8.09 -19.10 -0.98
CA LEU A 10 -8.76 -18.13 -0.11
C LEU A 10 -9.99 -17.53 -0.79
N MET A 11 -9.90 -17.18 -2.07
CA MET A 11 -11.04 -16.69 -2.85
C MET A 11 -12.12 -17.76 -2.96
N ARG A 12 -11.74 -19.02 -3.22
CA ARG A 12 -12.70 -20.14 -3.27
C ARG A 12 -13.40 -20.36 -1.93
N LYS A 13 -12.68 -20.29 -0.81
CA LYS A 13 -13.24 -20.50 0.53
C LYS A 13 -14.12 -19.34 1.01
N SER A 14 -13.73 -18.10 0.69
CA SER A 14 -14.42 -16.90 1.16
C SER A 14 -15.51 -16.39 0.23
N GLY A 15 -15.50 -16.79 -1.04
CA GLY A 15 -16.37 -16.25 -2.08
C GLY A 15 -16.10 -14.77 -2.41
N LYS A 16 -14.98 -14.21 -1.95
CA LYS A 16 -14.62 -12.79 -2.08
C LYS A 16 -13.19 -12.65 -2.63
N PRO A 17 -12.87 -11.56 -3.34
CA PRO A 17 -11.50 -11.25 -3.71
C PRO A 17 -10.58 -11.16 -2.48
N ALA A 18 -9.34 -11.64 -2.62
CA ALA A 18 -8.36 -11.61 -1.53
C ALA A 18 -7.81 -10.19 -1.31
N LEU A 19 -7.70 -9.77 -0.05
CA LEU A 19 -6.92 -8.59 0.33
C LEU A 19 -5.44 -8.95 0.33
N LYS A 20 -4.64 -8.21 -0.44
CA LYS A 20 -3.17 -8.37 -0.46
C LYS A 20 -2.50 -7.15 0.17
N ILE A 21 -1.54 -7.40 1.05
CA ILE A 21 -0.69 -6.36 1.63
C ILE A 21 0.75 -6.76 1.36
N VAL A 22 1.46 -5.94 0.57
CA VAL A 22 2.77 -6.28 0.03
C VAL A 22 3.77 -5.19 0.34
N GLY A 23 4.91 -5.54 0.94
CA GLY A 23 6.06 -4.64 1.06
C GLY A 23 6.83 -4.59 -0.25
N ILE A 24 6.77 -3.49 -1.01
CA ILE A 24 7.42 -3.40 -2.33
C ILE A 24 8.94 -3.38 -2.23
N ASP A 25 9.50 -2.92 -1.10
CA ASP A 25 10.94 -3.00 -0.83
C ASP A 25 11.42 -4.45 -0.70
N MET A 26 10.61 -5.32 -0.09
CA MET A 26 10.95 -6.74 0.04
C MET A 26 10.95 -7.42 -1.33
N VAL A 27 9.98 -7.09 -2.19
CA VAL A 27 9.97 -7.59 -3.56
C VAL A 27 11.21 -7.09 -4.31
N ALA A 28 11.56 -5.81 -4.19
CA ALA A 28 12.76 -5.25 -4.80
C ALA A 28 14.04 -5.90 -4.28
N HIS A 29 14.10 -6.21 -2.98
CA HIS A 29 15.25 -6.87 -2.36
C HIS A 29 15.51 -8.27 -2.94
N TYR A 30 14.46 -9.08 -3.13
CA TYR A 30 14.60 -10.45 -3.64
C TYR A 30 14.67 -10.56 -5.16
N PHE A 31 14.02 -9.64 -5.90
CA PHE A 31 13.85 -9.76 -7.35
C PHE A 31 14.50 -8.62 -8.13
N GLY A 32 15.21 -7.70 -7.46
CA GLY A 32 15.72 -6.47 -8.05
C GLY A 32 14.63 -5.46 -8.39
N GLU A 33 15.03 -4.23 -8.73
CA GLU A 33 14.07 -3.17 -9.04
C GLU A 33 13.21 -3.48 -10.28
N GLU A 34 13.81 -4.04 -11.33
CA GLU A 34 13.09 -4.40 -12.56
C GLU A 34 12.11 -5.55 -12.33
N GLY A 35 12.51 -6.57 -11.56
CA GLY A 35 11.64 -7.66 -11.16
C GLY A 35 10.45 -7.19 -10.35
N ALA A 36 10.67 -6.28 -9.39
CA ALA A 36 9.59 -5.68 -8.61
C ALA A 36 8.59 -4.89 -9.47
N VAL A 37 9.07 -4.12 -10.43
CA VAL A 37 8.21 -3.36 -11.36
C VAL A 37 7.42 -4.31 -12.27
N THR A 38 8.06 -5.38 -12.76
CA THR A 38 7.41 -6.38 -13.61
C THR A 38 6.31 -7.11 -12.84
N LEU A 39 6.61 -7.56 -11.62
CA LEU A 39 5.62 -8.19 -10.74
C LEU A 39 4.48 -7.23 -10.37
N GLY A 40 4.79 -5.96 -10.10
CA GLY A 40 3.77 -4.94 -9.83
C GLY A 40 2.79 -4.74 -10.98
N ASN A 41 3.27 -4.72 -12.24
CA ASN A 41 2.41 -4.62 -13.42
C ASN A 41 1.48 -5.83 -13.58
N LEU A 42 2.01 -7.03 -13.34
CA LEU A 42 1.22 -8.27 -13.38
C LEU A 42 0.15 -8.27 -12.29
N GLU A 43 0.51 -7.89 -11.07
CA GLU A 43 -0.41 -7.80 -9.93
C GLU A 43 -1.53 -6.79 -10.18
N VAL A 44 -1.24 -5.61 -10.73
CA VAL A 44 -2.29 -4.61 -11.05
C VAL A 44 -3.26 -5.14 -12.10
N SER A 45 -2.77 -5.83 -13.11
CA SER A 45 -3.62 -6.42 -14.16
C SER A 45 -4.52 -7.52 -13.59
N ARG A 46 -3.95 -8.40 -12.76
CA ARG A 46 -4.69 -9.46 -12.07
C ARG A 46 -5.75 -8.87 -11.13
N GLU A 47 -5.39 -7.85 -10.35
CA GLU A 47 -6.29 -7.24 -9.36
C GLU A 47 -7.52 -6.61 -10.00
N LYS A 48 -7.33 -5.94 -11.14
CA LYS A 48 -8.43 -5.40 -11.94
C LYS A 48 -9.36 -6.49 -12.46
N TYR A 49 -8.80 -7.63 -12.87
CA TYR A 49 -9.59 -8.75 -13.37
C TYR A 49 -10.42 -9.41 -12.26
N VAL A 50 -9.84 -9.62 -11.07
CA VAL A 50 -10.54 -10.26 -9.95
C VAL A 50 -11.38 -9.28 -9.11
N GLY A 51 -11.28 -7.97 -9.35
CA GLY A 51 -11.97 -6.95 -8.57
C GLY A 51 -11.48 -6.85 -7.12
N GLY A 52 -10.19 -7.11 -6.89
CA GLY A 52 -9.61 -7.16 -5.54
C GLY A 52 -9.03 -5.83 -5.03
N LEU A 53 -8.48 -5.87 -3.80
CA LEU A 53 -7.69 -4.79 -3.22
C LEU A 53 -6.26 -5.25 -2.90
N ASN A 54 -5.29 -4.54 -3.47
CA ASN A 54 -3.87 -4.70 -3.16
C ASN A 54 -3.29 -3.41 -2.56
N ILE A 55 -2.71 -3.51 -1.36
CA ILE A 55 -2.08 -2.42 -0.62
C ILE A 55 -0.57 -2.60 -0.65
N TRP A 56 0.11 -1.65 -1.27
CA TRP A 56 1.57 -1.65 -1.36
C TRP A 56 2.18 -0.74 -0.30
N LEU A 57 3.03 -1.32 0.55
CA LEU A 57 3.80 -0.62 1.57
C LEU A 57 5.20 -0.32 1.03
N GLY A 58 5.47 0.95 0.73
CA GLY A 58 6.78 1.41 0.27
C GLY A 58 7.51 2.22 1.34
N LYS A 59 8.69 1.75 1.71
CA LYS A 59 9.70 2.52 2.45
C LYS A 59 10.66 3.16 1.43
N PRO A 60 11.40 4.22 1.80
CA PRO A 60 12.35 4.83 0.89
C PRO A 60 13.68 4.05 0.79
N ILE A 61 13.64 2.71 0.82
CA ILE A 61 14.85 1.86 0.69
C ILE A 61 15.20 1.72 -0.79
N TYR A 62 14.21 1.50 -1.65
CA TYR A 62 14.34 1.45 -3.11
C TYR A 62 13.51 2.57 -3.77
N PRO A 63 14.00 3.82 -3.77
CA PRO A 63 13.22 4.97 -4.23
C PRO A 63 12.82 4.89 -5.71
N GLY A 64 13.62 4.22 -6.54
CA GLY A 64 13.29 3.95 -7.95
C GLY A 64 12.02 3.10 -8.11
N VAL A 65 11.88 2.07 -7.29
CA VAL A 65 10.69 1.18 -7.27
C VAL A 65 9.47 1.94 -6.77
N VAL A 66 9.58 2.70 -5.68
CA VAL A 66 8.48 3.52 -5.14
C VAL A 66 7.99 4.50 -6.21
N LYS A 67 8.91 5.19 -6.91
CA LYS A 67 8.57 6.14 -7.98
C LYS A 67 7.82 5.47 -9.14
N LYS A 68 8.24 4.25 -9.54
CA LYS A 68 7.59 3.47 -10.60
C LYS A 68 6.25 2.84 -10.14
N ALA A 69 6.04 2.63 -8.84
CA ALA A 69 4.78 2.13 -8.29
C ALA A 69 3.66 3.18 -8.30
N VAL A 70 3.98 4.48 -8.16
CA VAL A 70 2.98 5.56 -8.17
C VAL A 70 2.05 5.55 -9.39
N PRO A 71 2.53 5.49 -10.65
CA PRO A 71 1.63 5.46 -11.81
C PRO A 71 0.75 4.20 -11.85
N LEU A 72 1.25 3.07 -11.33
CA LEU A 72 0.52 1.79 -11.25
C LEU A 72 -0.60 1.81 -10.21
N SER A 73 -0.43 2.58 -9.12
CA SER A 73 -1.40 2.67 -8.04
C SER A 73 -2.63 3.50 -8.43
N SER A 74 -3.83 3.04 -8.05
CA SER A 74 -5.05 3.87 -8.13
C SER A 74 -5.05 4.95 -7.04
N ILE A 75 -4.52 4.62 -5.86
CA ILE A 75 -4.37 5.52 -4.70
C ILE A 75 -2.93 5.45 -4.21
N HIS A 76 -2.31 6.61 -3.98
CA HIS A 76 -1.01 6.77 -3.35
C HIS A 76 -1.14 7.72 -2.16
N LEU A 77 -1.04 7.16 -0.96
CA LEU A 77 -0.96 7.91 0.30
C LEU A 77 0.50 8.02 0.75
N LYS A 78 0.87 9.16 1.29
CA LYS A 78 2.20 9.42 1.85
C LYS A 78 2.09 9.75 3.33
N LEU A 79 2.86 9.01 4.12
CA LEU A 79 3.07 9.28 5.54
C LEU A 79 4.45 9.93 5.71
N THR A 80 4.53 11.07 6.38
CA THR A 80 5.79 11.80 6.59
C THR A 80 5.82 12.47 7.96
N ARG A 81 7.00 12.83 8.46
CA ARG A 81 7.14 13.57 9.72
C ARG A 81 7.64 14.99 9.44
N ARG A 82 6.97 16.01 9.95
CA ARG A 82 7.36 17.42 9.88
C ARG A 82 7.17 18.08 11.23
N HIS A 83 8.22 18.75 11.73
CA HIS A 83 8.20 19.44 13.03
C HIS A 83 7.66 18.57 14.19
N GLY A 84 8.03 17.28 14.21
CA GLY A 84 7.56 16.34 15.21
C GLY A 84 6.18 15.72 14.95
N CYS A 85 5.35 16.33 14.11
CA CYS A 85 4.02 15.83 13.74
C CYS A 85 4.09 14.79 12.62
N LEU A 86 3.31 13.71 12.76
CA LEU A 86 3.11 12.71 11.71
C LEU A 86 1.99 13.18 10.78
N LEU A 87 2.24 13.22 9.48
CA LEU A 87 1.35 13.76 8.46
C LEU A 87 1.00 12.68 7.45
N LEU A 88 -0.30 12.50 7.18
CA LEU A 88 -0.83 11.63 6.13
C LEU A 88 -1.52 12.48 5.07
N TYR A 89 -1.24 12.19 3.79
CA TYR A 89 -1.95 12.83 2.69
C TYR A 89 -1.91 12.00 1.41
N GLY A 90 -2.93 12.15 0.59
CA GLY A 90 -2.98 11.63 -0.77
C GLY A 90 -2.07 12.44 -1.69
N MET A 91 -1.18 11.72 -2.34
CA MET A 91 -0.44 12.14 -3.53
C MET A 91 -1.27 11.90 -4.79
N LYS A 92 -2.03 10.79 -4.82
CA LYS A 92 -2.94 10.41 -5.90
C LYS A 92 -4.18 9.73 -5.29
N PRO A 93 -5.40 10.28 -5.42
CA PRO A 93 -5.65 11.70 -5.71
C PRO A 93 -5.04 12.60 -4.62
N ARG A 94 -4.93 13.91 -4.91
CA ARG A 94 -4.46 14.89 -3.92
C ARG A 94 -5.51 15.05 -2.82
N THR A 95 -5.10 14.97 -1.56
CA THR A 95 -5.95 15.30 -0.40
C THR A 95 -5.34 16.43 0.44
N PRO A 96 -6.10 17.04 1.37
CA PRO A 96 -5.52 17.84 2.45
C PRO A 96 -4.47 17.06 3.25
N LEU A 97 -3.65 17.79 4.01
CA LEU A 97 -2.75 17.21 5.00
C LEU A 97 -3.57 16.82 6.23
N TYR A 98 -3.35 15.63 6.76
CA TYR A 98 -3.94 15.20 8.03
C TYR A 98 -2.82 15.01 9.04
N ALA A 99 -2.93 15.67 10.20
CA ALA A 99 -2.16 15.30 11.37
C ALA A 99 -2.65 13.93 11.86
N VAL A 100 -1.71 13.01 12.04
CA VAL A 100 -1.96 11.67 12.59
C VAL A 100 -1.64 11.72 14.07
N GLU A 101 -2.67 11.73 14.88
CA GLU A 101 -2.58 11.72 16.34
C GLU A 101 -2.95 10.33 16.88
N MET A 102 -2.55 10.06 18.11
CA MET A 102 -2.91 8.83 18.81
C MET A 102 -4.11 9.10 19.72
N ASP A 103 -5.21 8.39 19.50
CA ASP A 103 -6.36 8.35 20.39
C ASP A 103 -6.31 7.04 21.20
N VAL A 104 -6.25 7.15 22.52
CA VAL A 104 -6.19 6.02 23.46
C VAL A 104 -7.50 5.87 24.26
N SER A 105 -8.55 6.61 23.92
CA SER A 105 -9.83 6.63 24.65
C SER A 105 -10.48 5.24 24.75
N ASN A 106 -10.23 4.35 23.80
CA ASN A 106 -10.74 2.98 23.77
C ASN A 106 -9.85 1.96 24.53
N GLY A 107 -8.84 2.41 25.27
CA GLY A 107 -7.90 1.53 26.00
C GLY A 107 -6.79 0.91 25.15
N TYR A 108 -6.72 1.27 23.86
CA TYR A 108 -5.65 0.92 22.93
C TYR A 108 -5.47 2.04 21.90
N PRO A 109 -4.26 2.21 21.32
CA PRO A 109 -3.98 3.31 20.42
C PRO A 109 -4.66 3.13 19.06
N LEU A 110 -5.46 4.12 18.67
CA LEU A 110 -6.04 4.26 17.33
C LEU A 110 -5.56 5.55 16.67
N PRO A 111 -5.31 5.56 15.35
CA PRO A 111 -4.96 6.79 14.66
C PRO A 111 -6.19 7.69 14.54
N ARG A 112 -6.08 8.94 15.01
CA ARG A 112 -7.04 10.02 14.74
C ARG A 112 -6.46 10.92 13.64
N LEU A 113 -7.24 11.15 12.58
CA LEU A 113 -6.85 12.02 11.47
C LEU A 113 -7.50 13.38 11.64
N THR A 114 -6.70 14.40 11.95
CA THR A 114 -7.15 15.78 12.10
C THR A 114 -6.70 16.59 10.87
N PRO A 115 -7.61 17.10 10.02
CA PRO A 115 -7.23 17.92 8.88
C PRO A 115 -6.40 19.14 9.31
N MET A 116 -5.26 19.34 8.68
CA MET A 116 -4.48 20.57 8.73
C MET A 116 -4.91 21.39 7.52
N ILE A 117 -5.63 22.47 7.80
CA ILE A 117 -6.29 23.37 6.82
C ILE A 117 -5.37 23.68 5.62
#